data_AF-A0A1G5TKI5-F1
#
_entry.id   AF-A0A1G5TKI5-F1
#
_cell.length_a   1.000
_cell.length_b   1.000
_cell.length_c   1.000
_cell.angle_alpha   90.00
_cell.angle_beta   90.00
_cell.angle_gamma   90.00
#
_symmetry.space_group_name_H-M   'P 1'
#
loop_
_entity.id
_entity.type
_entity.pdbx_description
1 polymer ?
#
loop_
_entity_poly.entity_id
_entity_poly.type
_entity_poly.pdbx_seq_one_letter_code
_entity_poly.pdbx_strand_id
1 'polypeptide(L)'
;MSVGYKGRITALATFIIAFCMWIPAQAAQAAVREYWVAAEQTSWSYAPSGQNLIKPDAGLGVWGTTLTYPKYRYIGYADKNYNKQLPQPTWMGILGPEIRAVVGDTLKVHFLNKTDRPLSMHPHGLFYDKSSEGADGSGIGAAVPPGKSFTYTWVVDADAGPGPADPSSVVWLYHSHVMEEEEANLGLIGTIIVTRQGMARSAADPAPHDVDQEFTTLFMIFNEENGEESGMKHTINGRIFGNLEGYETSLGKRVRWHVVALGNETDNHTVHWHGQTVLDHGRRTDVVEVLPASMTSVDMTPRSAGNWLLHCHVDDHMMAGMSTRWRVQPETKGSRSK
;
A
#
# COMPACT_ATOMS: atom_id res chain seq x y z
N MET A 1 11.32 60.04 69.82
CA MET A 1 10.60 59.10 68.92
C MET A 1 9.68 59.91 68.03
N SER A 2 9.98 60.02 66.74
CA SER A 2 9.05 60.48 65.71
C SER A 2 9.54 59.90 64.38
N VAL A 3 8.60 59.45 63.58
CA VAL A 3 8.70 58.35 62.62
C VAL A 3 8.98 58.89 61.23
N GLY A 4 9.97 58.31 60.55
CA GLY A 4 10.22 58.54 59.13
C GLY A 4 9.27 57.71 58.26
N TYR A 5 8.64 58.35 57.28
CA TYR A 5 7.86 57.65 56.25
C TYR A 5 8.60 57.75 54.90
N LYS A 6 9.02 56.59 54.40
CA LYS A 6 9.69 56.41 53.10
C LYS A 6 8.66 56.52 51.97
N GLY A 7 8.95 57.34 50.95
CA GLY A 7 8.20 57.38 49.70
C GLY A 7 8.33 56.07 48.93
N ARG A 8 7.20 55.55 48.44
CA ARG A 8 7.16 54.42 47.50
C ARG A 8 7.12 54.97 46.07
N ILE A 9 8.10 54.60 45.26
CA ILE A 9 8.11 54.79 43.81
C ILE A 9 7.35 53.61 43.20
N THR A 10 6.24 53.87 42.53
CA THR A 10 5.46 52.89 41.77
C THR A 10 6.08 52.76 40.37
N ALA A 11 6.65 51.60 40.06
CA ALA A 11 7.09 51.26 38.70
C ALA A 11 5.89 50.77 37.88
N LEU A 12 5.59 51.44 36.76
CA LEU A 12 4.62 50.98 35.77
C LEU A 12 5.27 49.85 34.95
N ALA A 13 4.73 48.64 35.03
CA ALA A 13 5.11 47.53 34.16
C ALA A 13 4.25 47.55 32.90
N THR A 14 4.86 47.85 31.76
CA THR A 14 4.21 47.81 30.44
C THR A 14 4.12 46.36 29.97
N PHE A 15 2.92 45.78 29.95
CA PHE A 15 2.67 44.47 29.34
C PHE A 15 2.62 44.62 27.81
N ILE A 16 3.65 44.11 27.12
CA ILE A 16 3.60 43.92 25.67
C ILE A 16 2.82 42.64 25.42
N ILE A 17 1.55 42.77 25.00
CA ILE A 17 0.75 41.65 24.52
C ILE A 17 1.26 41.31 23.12
N ALA A 18 2.03 40.23 23.01
CA ALA A 18 2.44 39.70 21.72
C ALA A 18 1.21 39.07 21.04
N PHE A 19 0.67 39.75 20.02
CA PHE A 19 -0.37 39.20 19.16
C PHE A 19 0.26 38.11 18.29
N CYS A 20 0.24 36.85 18.76
CA CYS A 20 0.52 35.71 17.89
C CYS A 20 -0.55 35.66 16.81
N MET A 21 -0.23 36.17 15.61
CA MET A 21 -1.04 35.94 14.42
C MET A 21 -1.01 34.45 14.13
N TRP A 22 -2.08 33.75 14.49
CA TRP A 22 -2.33 32.38 14.06
C TRP A 22 -2.65 32.45 12.58
N ILE A 23 -1.67 32.15 11.73
CA ILE A 23 -1.93 31.92 10.30
C ILE A 23 -2.63 30.55 10.25
N PRO A 24 -3.93 30.48 9.90
CA PRO A 24 -4.56 29.18 9.74
C PRO A 24 -3.81 28.42 8.65
N ALA A 25 -3.36 27.21 8.98
CA ALA A 25 -2.87 26.28 7.97
C ALA A 25 -3.99 26.14 6.93
N GLN A 26 -3.72 26.59 5.71
CA GLN A 26 -4.68 26.61 4.64
C GLN A 26 -5.05 25.15 4.37
N ALA A 27 -6.27 24.74 4.76
CA ALA A 27 -6.75 23.39 4.51
C ALA A 27 -6.60 23.13 3.01
N ALA A 28 -5.88 22.07 2.65
CA ALA A 28 -5.77 21.66 1.26
C ALA A 28 -7.20 21.50 0.72
N GLN A 29 -7.54 22.27 -0.31
CA GLN A 29 -8.84 22.23 -0.93
C GLN A 29 -9.07 20.84 -1.53
N ALA A 30 -10.26 20.29 -1.35
CA ALA A 30 -10.69 19.03 -1.97
C ALA A 30 -10.27 18.99 -3.45
N ALA A 31 -9.45 18.01 -3.83
CA ALA A 31 -8.94 17.89 -5.18
C ALA A 31 -9.69 16.80 -5.96
N VAL A 32 -9.87 17.02 -7.26
CA VAL A 32 -10.22 15.95 -8.19
C VAL A 32 -8.90 15.36 -8.70
N ARG A 33 -8.65 14.07 -8.41
CA ARG A 33 -7.47 13.36 -8.89
C ARG A 33 -7.85 12.38 -9.98
N GLU A 34 -7.18 12.50 -11.13
CA GLU A 34 -7.41 11.62 -12.27
C GLU A 34 -6.33 10.53 -12.34
N TYR A 35 -6.77 9.29 -12.51
CA TYR A 35 -5.92 8.12 -12.68
C TYR A 35 -6.28 7.40 -13.98
N TRP A 36 -5.30 7.14 -14.83
CA TRP A 36 -5.47 6.33 -16.04
C TRP A 36 -4.91 4.95 -15.80
N VAL A 37 -5.79 3.95 -15.83
CA VAL A 37 -5.44 2.55 -15.54
C VAL A 37 -5.93 1.68 -16.68
N ALA A 38 -5.11 0.76 -17.15
CA ALA A 38 -5.55 -0.26 -18.10
C ALA A 38 -5.31 -1.67 -17.55
N ALA A 39 -6.22 -2.60 -17.84
CA ALA A 39 -5.95 -4.02 -17.64
C ALA A 39 -5.30 -4.59 -18.90
N GLU A 40 -4.18 -5.32 -18.75
CA GLU A 40 -3.39 -5.87 -19.84
C GLU A 40 -2.97 -7.32 -19.53
N GLN A 41 -2.89 -8.15 -20.57
CA GLN A 41 -2.30 -9.48 -20.47
C GLN A 41 -0.78 -9.39 -20.30
N THR A 42 -0.24 -10.19 -19.40
CA THR A 42 1.21 -10.32 -19.21
C THR A 42 1.57 -11.77 -18.96
N SER A 43 2.84 -12.10 -19.15
CA SER A 43 3.43 -13.31 -18.59
C SER A 43 4.06 -12.98 -17.23
N TRP A 44 3.81 -13.82 -16.23
CA TRP A 44 4.31 -13.60 -14.87
C TRP A 44 5.04 -14.82 -14.34
N SER A 45 6.31 -14.66 -13.98
CA SER A 45 7.11 -15.72 -13.36
C SER A 45 7.15 -15.57 -11.83
N TYR A 46 6.66 -16.52 -11.06
CA TYR A 46 6.68 -16.43 -9.59
C TYR A 46 8.08 -16.45 -8.99
N ALA A 47 9.05 -17.08 -9.68
CA ALA A 47 10.46 -17.08 -9.30
C ALA A 47 11.34 -16.83 -10.54
N PRO A 48 11.54 -15.58 -10.97
CA PRO A 48 12.31 -15.27 -12.18
C PRO A 48 13.75 -15.76 -12.16
N SER A 49 14.35 -15.96 -10.97
CA SER A 49 15.70 -16.53 -10.85
C SER A 49 15.76 -18.04 -11.14
N GLY A 50 14.60 -18.73 -11.15
CA GLY A 50 14.51 -20.19 -11.18
C GLY A 50 15.05 -20.87 -9.92
N GLN A 51 15.30 -20.11 -8.84
CA GLN A 51 15.98 -20.60 -7.64
C GLN A 51 15.25 -20.15 -6.36
N ASN A 52 15.48 -20.91 -5.30
CA ASN A 52 15.12 -20.52 -3.95
C ASN A 52 16.22 -19.64 -3.34
N LEU A 53 15.98 -18.33 -3.26
CA LEU A 53 16.96 -17.35 -2.79
C LEU A 53 17.02 -17.24 -1.25
N ILE A 54 16.10 -17.91 -0.54
CA ILE A 54 16.09 -17.99 0.92
C ILE A 54 16.90 -19.19 1.39
N LYS A 55 16.69 -20.35 0.77
CA LYS A 55 17.37 -21.62 1.08
C LYS A 55 17.73 -22.36 -0.23
N PRO A 56 18.86 -22.00 -0.87
CA PRO A 56 19.26 -22.55 -2.17
C PRO A 56 19.29 -24.09 -2.22
N ASP A 57 19.81 -24.72 -1.17
CA ASP A 57 19.95 -26.19 -1.10
C ASP A 57 18.61 -26.94 -1.08
N ALA A 58 17.50 -26.29 -0.69
CA ALA A 58 16.18 -26.90 -0.70
C ALA A 58 15.53 -26.87 -2.09
N GLY A 59 16.02 -26.03 -3.00
CA GLY A 59 15.38 -25.79 -4.29
C GLY A 59 13.96 -25.22 -4.15
N LEU A 60 13.20 -25.29 -5.24
CA LEU A 60 11.83 -24.79 -5.33
C LEU A 60 10.76 -25.86 -5.09
N GLY A 61 11.17 -27.12 -4.87
CA GLY A 61 10.24 -28.25 -4.70
C GLY A 61 9.23 -28.39 -5.85
N VAL A 62 8.02 -28.82 -5.52
CA VAL A 62 6.91 -28.98 -6.48
C VAL A 62 6.44 -27.66 -7.08
N TRP A 63 6.59 -26.55 -6.35
CA TRP A 63 6.24 -25.20 -6.80
C TRP A 63 7.17 -24.67 -7.90
N GLY A 64 8.30 -25.35 -8.16
CA GLY A 64 9.21 -25.08 -9.27
C GLY A 64 8.83 -25.72 -10.61
N THR A 65 7.80 -26.59 -10.63
CA THR A 65 7.41 -27.35 -11.84
C THR A 65 7.02 -26.42 -13.00
N THR A 66 6.09 -25.51 -12.73
CA THR A 66 5.71 -24.42 -13.64
C THR A 66 5.88 -23.11 -12.90
N LEU A 67 6.75 -22.24 -13.42
CA LEU A 67 7.06 -20.95 -12.79
C LEU A 67 6.32 -19.77 -13.41
N THR A 68 5.88 -19.90 -14.66
CA THR A 68 5.41 -18.78 -15.46
C THR A 68 4.00 -19.04 -15.97
N TYR A 69 3.10 -18.10 -15.72
CA TYR A 69 1.68 -18.19 -16.08
C TYR A 69 1.21 -16.93 -16.82
N PRO A 70 0.20 -17.03 -17.70
CA PRO A 70 -0.49 -15.86 -18.23
C PRO A 70 -1.30 -15.19 -17.10
N LYS A 71 -1.24 -13.86 -17.03
CA LYS A 71 -1.91 -13.04 -16.03
C LYS A 71 -2.58 -11.84 -16.68
N TYR A 72 -3.48 -11.20 -15.95
CA TYR A 72 -3.90 -9.82 -16.22
C TYR A 72 -3.36 -8.92 -15.12
N ARG A 73 -2.86 -7.73 -15.49
CA ARG A 73 -2.41 -6.73 -14.52
C ARG A 73 -3.05 -5.38 -14.81
N TYR A 74 -3.35 -4.65 -13.74
CA TYR A 74 -3.61 -3.22 -13.84
C TYR A 74 -2.29 -2.48 -14.04
N ILE A 75 -2.26 -1.60 -15.03
CA ILE A 75 -1.10 -0.81 -15.40
C ILE A 75 -1.49 0.67 -15.37
N GLY A 76 -0.74 1.47 -14.62
CA GLY A 76 -0.95 2.92 -14.55
C GLY A 76 -0.34 3.64 -15.75
N TYR A 77 -0.99 4.69 -16.22
CA TYR A 77 -0.57 5.51 -17.35
C TYR A 77 -0.52 6.99 -16.98
N ALA A 78 0.41 7.71 -17.63
CA ALA A 78 0.62 9.13 -17.36
C ALA A 78 -0.57 10.01 -17.78
N ASP A 79 -1.34 9.59 -18.78
CA ASP A 79 -2.46 10.36 -19.32
C ASP A 79 -3.44 9.48 -20.13
N LYS A 80 -4.51 10.12 -20.64
CA LYS A 80 -5.59 9.56 -21.44
C LYS A 80 -5.20 8.85 -22.73
N ASN A 81 -3.96 8.99 -23.19
CA ASN A 81 -3.52 8.34 -24.42
C ASN A 81 -3.05 6.90 -24.19
N TYR A 82 -2.83 6.49 -22.94
CA TYR A 82 -2.38 5.14 -22.57
C TYR A 82 -1.10 4.69 -23.31
N ASN A 83 -0.21 5.64 -23.61
CA ASN A 83 1.04 5.40 -24.35
C ASN A 83 2.28 5.33 -23.45
N LYS A 84 2.24 5.97 -22.27
CA LYS A 84 3.37 6.02 -21.33
C LYS A 84 2.95 5.41 -20.00
N GLN A 85 3.42 4.18 -19.75
CA GLN A 85 3.22 3.51 -18.46
C GLN A 85 3.94 4.28 -17.35
N LEU A 86 3.32 4.34 -16.18
CA LEU A 86 3.93 4.88 -14.98
C LEU A 86 4.95 3.86 -14.44
N PRO A 87 6.14 4.31 -14.02
CA PRO A 87 7.07 3.43 -13.35
C PRO A 87 6.46 2.94 -12.04
N GLN A 88 6.66 1.66 -11.73
CA GLN A 88 6.33 1.08 -10.43
C GLN A 88 7.63 0.66 -9.73
N PRO A 89 7.73 0.84 -8.41
CA PRO A 89 8.81 0.25 -7.65
C PRO A 89 8.83 -1.28 -7.84
N THR A 90 10.03 -1.87 -7.91
CA THR A 90 10.18 -3.32 -8.14
C THR A 90 9.49 -4.17 -7.08
N TRP A 91 9.43 -3.67 -5.84
CA TRP A 91 8.76 -4.33 -4.73
C TRP A 91 7.24 -4.43 -4.89
N MET A 92 6.60 -3.63 -5.75
CA MET A 92 5.16 -3.75 -6.03
C MET A 92 4.79 -5.08 -6.70
N GLY A 93 5.75 -5.73 -7.37
CA GLY A 93 5.54 -7.04 -7.96
C GLY A 93 4.32 -7.07 -8.88
N ILE A 94 3.37 -7.97 -8.59
CA ILE A 94 2.17 -8.17 -9.41
C ILE A 94 1.13 -7.04 -9.28
N LEU A 95 1.17 -6.26 -8.20
CA LEU A 95 0.17 -5.24 -7.89
C LEU A 95 0.02 -4.19 -9.00
N GLY A 96 -1.20 -3.69 -9.14
CA GLY A 96 -1.55 -2.53 -9.95
C GLY A 96 -0.94 -1.23 -9.44
N PRO A 97 -1.13 -0.10 -10.14
CA PRO A 97 -0.66 1.20 -9.66
C PRO A 97 -1.28 1.51 -8.29
N GLU A 98 -0.46 2.05 -7.37
CA GLU A 98 -0.98 2.63 -6.13
C GLU A 98 -1.77 3.90 -6.48
N ILE A 99 -3.07 3.88 -6.19
CA ILE A 99 -3.92 5.07 -6.25
C ILE A 99 -3.77 5.80 -4.92
N ARG A 100 -3.65 7.13 -4.93
CA ARG A 100 -3.41 7.89 -3.69
C ARG A 100 -4.38 9.06 -3.56
N ALA A 101 -4.87 9.28 -2.35
CA ALA A 101 -5.82 10.34 -2.07
C ALA A 101 -5.58 10.95 -0.70
N VAL A 102 -6.12 12.14 -0.50
CA VAL A 102 -6.30 12.75 0.82
C VAL A 102 -7.79 12.75 1.13
N VAL A 103 -8.15 12.58 2.40
CA VAL A 103 -9.54 12.78 2.86
C VAL A 103 -10.06 14.14 2.37
N GLY A 104 -11.20 14.11 1.70
CA GLY A 104 -11.84 15.23 1.00
C GLY A 104 -11.70 15.16 -0.53
N ASP A 105 -10.79 14.34 -1.08
CA ASP A 105 -10.59 14.24 -2.52
C ASP A 105 -11.70 13.45 -3.22
N THR A 106 -11.82 13.66 -4.53
CA THR A 106 -12.60 12.82 -5.44
C THR A 106 -11.66 12.18 -6.46
N LEU A 107 -11.69 10.86 -6.55
CA LEU A 107 -10.94 10.08 -7.52
C LEU A 107 -11.77 9.86 -8.78
N LYS A 108 -11.21 10.19 -9.93
CA LYS A 108 -11.70 9.77 -11.25
C LYS A 108 -10.75 8.73 -11.82
N VAL A 109 -11.19 7.49 -11.89
CA VAL A 109 -10.39 6.37 -12.39
C VAL A 109 -10.86 5.99 -13.78
N HIS A 110 -10.08 6.37 -14.79
CA HIS A 110 -10.31 6.10 -16.20
C HIS A 110 -9.74 4.73 -16.53
N PHE A 111 -10.59 3.71 -16.42
CA PHE A 111 -10.24 2.33 -16.72
C PHE A 111 -10.38 2.05 -18.22
N LEU A 112 -9.35 1.43 -18.82
CA LEU A 112 -9.38 0.90 -20.18
C LEU A 112 -9.13 -0.60 -20.15
N ASN A 113 -10.08 -1.38 -20.63
CA ASN A 113 -9.90 -2.82 -20.74
C ASN A 113 -9.21 -3.18 -22.06
N LYS A 114 -7.92 -3.54 -22.01
CA LYS A 114 -7.16 -4.02 -23.18
C LYS A 114 -7.04 -5.56 -23.22
N THR A 115 -7.84 -6.24 -22.41
CA THR A 115 -7.84 -7.70 -22.31
C THR A 115 -8.87 -8.33 -23.26
N ASP A 116 -8.98 -9.65 -23.23
CA ASP A 116 -9.88 -10.46 -24.06
C ASP A 116 -11.21 -10.82 -23.37
N ARG A 117 -11.43 -10.36 -22.13
CA ARG A 117 -12.65 -10.63 -21.35
C ARG A 117 -13.21 -9.37 -20.71
N PRO A 118 -14.50 -9.32 -20.35
CA PRO A 118 -15.04 -8.23 -19.55
C PRO A 118 -14.35 -8.18 -18.18
N LEU A 119 -13.97 -6.99 -17.74
CA LEU A 119 -13.31 -6.73 -16.45
C LEU A 119 -13.89 -5.47 -15.83
N SER A 120 -13.64 -5.25 -14.55
CA SER A 120 -14.12 -4.07 -13.81
C SER A 120 -13.03 -3.53 -12.90
N MET A 121 -13.32 -2.46 -12.16
CA MET A 121 -12.54 -2.04 -11.00
C MET A 121 -13.50 -1.69 -9.87
N HIS A 122 -13.43 -2.42 -8.77
CA HIS A 122 -14.22 -2.22 -7.56
C HIS A 122 -13.29 -1.81 -6.42
N PRO A 123 -13.51 -0.64 -5.78
CA PRO A 123 -12.73 -0.21 -4.64
C PRO A 123 -13.32 -0.72 -3.33
N HIS A 124 -12.46 -1.01 -2.37
CA HIS A 124 -12.85 -1.17 -0.97
C HIS A 124 -12.76 0.18 -0.25
N GLY A 125 -13.59 0.39 0.77
CA GLY A 125 -13.46 1.51 1.72
C GLY A 125 -13.76 2.92 1.21
N LEU A 126 -14.08 3.12 -0.08
CA LEU A 126 -14.46 4.42 -0.63
C LEU A 126 -15.97 4.57 -0.81
N PHE A 127 -16.44 5.82 -0.79
CA PHE A 127 -17.83 6.15 -1.11
C PHE A 127 -18.04 6.29 -2.62
N TYR A 128 -19.15 5.79 -3.14
CA TYR A 128 -19.51 5.91 -4.54
C TYR A 128 -21.01 5.75 -4.77
N ASP A 129 -21.51 6.31 -5.86
CA ASP A 129 -22.84 5.97 -6.38
C ASP A 129 -22.82 4.60 -7.07
N LYS A 130 -23.96 3.90 -7.13
CA LYS A 130 -24.08 2.55 -7.73
C LYS A 130 -23.53 2.45 -9.16
N SER A 131 -23.57 3.54 -9.94
CA SER A 131 -22.98 3.57 -11.28
C SER A 131 -21.44 3.47 -11.32
N SER A 132 -20.76 3.76 -10.21
CA SER A 132 -19.28 3.71 -10.07
C SER A 132 -18.81 2.55 -9.16
N GLU A 133 -19.68 1.59 -8.87
CA GLU A 133 -19.36 0.45 -8.00
C GLU A 133 -18.38 -0.53 -8.65
N GLY A 134 -18.55 -0.85 -9.94
CA GLY A 134 -17.71 -1.86 -10.60
C GLY A 134 -18.01 -3.30 -10.20
N ALA A 135 -19.20 -3.57 -9.63
CA ALA A 135 -19.65 -4.91 -9.24
C ALA A 135 -21.16 -5.07 -9.50
N ASP A 136 -21.70 -6.27 -9.21
CA ASP A 136 -23.14 -6.55 -9.12
C ASP A 136 -23.97 -6.18 -10.39
N GLY A 137 -23.35 -6.31 -11.57
CA GLY A 137 -24.01 -6.29 -12.88
C GLY A 137 -24.68 -4.98 -13.32
N SER A 138 -24.62 -3.91 -12.53
CA SER A 138 -25.30 -2.65 -12.82
C SER A 138 -24.48 -1.73 -13.74
N GLY A 139 -24.93 -1.61 -14.99
CA GLY A 139 -24.34 -0.68 -15.97
C GLY A 139 -23.00 -1.17 -16.53
N ILE A 140 -22.43 -0.40 -17.47
CA ILE A 140 -21.21 -0.82 -18.19
C ILE A 140 -19.97 -0.89 -17.28
N GLY A 141 -19.94 -0.11 -16.18
CA GLY A 141 -18.84 -0.15 -15.21
C GLY A 141 -18.75 -1.47 -14.46
N ALA A 142 -19.86 -2.17 -14.25
CA ALA A 142 -19.85 -3.47 -13.57
C ALA A 142 -19.18 -4.59 -14.39
N ALA A 143 -19.10 -4.44 -15.72
CA ALA A 143 -18.43 -5.37 -16.63
C ALA A 143 -18.01 -4.63 -17.91
N VAL A 144 -16.85 -3.98 -17.88
CA VAL A 144 -16.34 -3.19 -18.99
C VAL A 144 -15.84 -4.14 -20.10
N PRO A 145 -16.44 -4.14 -21.30
CA PRO A 145 -16.07 -5.10 -22.35
C PRO A 145 -14.65 -4.88 -22.88
N PRO A 146 -14.04 -5.90 -23.53
CA PRO A 146 -12.79 -5.77 -24.27
C PRO A 146 -12.75 -4.54 -25.20
N GLY A 147 -11.67 -3.77 -25.13
CA GLY A 147 -11.45 -2.56 -25.92
C GLY A 147 -12.31 -1.35 -25.51
N LYS A 148 -13.08 -1.45 -24.43
CA LYS A 148 -13.90 -0.34 -23.90
C LYS A 148 -13.27 0.28 -22.67
N SER A 149 -13.73 1.49 -22.36
CA SER A 149 -13.32 2.23 -21.18
C SER A 149 -14.53 2.65 -20.35
N PHE A 150 -14.28 2.85 -19.06
CA PHE A 150 -15.23 3.41 -18.12
C PHE A 150 -14.52 4.34 -17.14
N THR A 151 -15.22 5.36 -16.65
CA THR A 151 -14.68 6.26 -15.63
C THR A 151 -15.44 6.07 -14.34
N TYR A 152 -14.77 5.51 -13.34
CA TYR A 152 -15.31 5.42 -11.99
C TYR A 152 -15.09 6.73 -11.25
N THR A 153 -16.08 7.17 -10.47
CA THR A 153 -15.96 8.30 -9.55
C THR A 153 -16.10 7.81 -8.12
N TRP A 154 -15.03 7.90 -7.35
CA TRP A 154 -14.97 7.49 -5.95
C TRP A 154 -14.66 8.70 -5.07
N VAL A 155 -15.41 8.88 -3.99
CA VAL A 155 -15.26 9.98 -3.05
C VAL A 155 -14.49 9.46 -1.84
N VAL A 156 -13.45 10.20 -1.46
CA VAL A 156 -12.61 9.91 -0.30
C VAL A 156 -13.14 10.76 0.85
N ASP A 157 -14.27 10.37 1.42
CA ASP A 157 -14.84 11.09 2.56
C ASP A 157 -14.07 10.81 3.87
N ALA A 158 -14.60 11.27 4.99
CA ALA A 158 -13.96 11.08 6.29
C ALA A 158 -13.92 9.61 6.72
N ASP A 159 -14.89 8.79 6.30
CA ASP A 159 -15.03 7.38 6.68
C ASP A 159 -14.13 6.48 5.82
N ALA A 160 -13.75 6.94 4.61
CA ALA A 160 -12.70 6.34 3.79
C ALA A 160 -11.28 6.60 4.32
N GLY A 161 -11.14 7.53 5.27
CA GLY A 161 -9.87 7.97 5.84
C GLY A 161 -9.40 7.14 7.04
N PRO A 162 -8.18 7.42 7.54
CA PRO A 162 -7.69 6.78 8.75
C PRO A 162 -8.55 7.10 9.98
N GLY A 163 -8.93 6.08 10.76
CA GLY A 163 -9.61 6.23 12.04
C GLY A 163 -8.69 6.80 13.14
N PRO A 164 -9.20 6.99 14.38
CA PRO A 164 -8.44 7.63 15.46
C PRO A 164 -7.20 6.87 15.91
N ALA A 165 -7.22 5.54 15.81
CA ALA A 165 -6.10 4.67 16.19
C ALA A 165 -5.19 4.32 15.01
N ASP A 166 -5.59 4.69 13.79
CA ASP A 166 -4.82 4.39 12.59
C ASP A 166 -3.66 5.39 12.41
N PRO A 167 -2.59 4.98 11.70
CA PRO A 167 -1.59 5.89 11.20
C PRO A 167 -2.17 7.02 10.33
N SER A 168 -1.31 7.98 9.91
CA SER A 168 -1.76 9.10 9.08
C SER A 168 -2.16 8.71 7.64
N SER A 169 -1.96 7.46 7.22
CA SER A 169 -2.44 6.90 5.96
C SER A 169 -2.87 5.43 6.14
N VAL A 170 -3.96 5.05 5.50
CA VAL A 170 -4.50 3.68 5.47
C VAL A 170 -4.54 3.14 4.05
N VAL A 171 -4.59 1.82 3.90
CA VAL A 171 -4.63 1.14 2.61
C VAL A 171 -5.98 0.45 2.41
N TRP A 172 -6.50 0.57 1.20
CA TRP A 172 -7.64 -0.17 0.68
C TRP A 172 -7.21 -0.99 -0.54
N LEU A 173 -7.99 -2.02 -0.89
CA LEU A 173 -7.82 -2.77 -2.12
C LEU A 173 -8.71 -2.20 -3.23
N TYR A 174 -8.30 -2.44 -4.47
CA TYR A 174 -9.22 -2.50 -5.59
C TYR A 174 -8.93 -3.74 -6.44
N HIS A 175 -9.97 -4.37 -6.96
CA HIS A 175 -9.86 -5.54 -7.84
C HIS A 175 -11.07 -5.63 -8.77
N SER A 176 -11.03 -6.56 -9.73
CA SER A 176 -12.20 -6.81 -10.58
C SER A 176 -13.22 -7.68 -9.84
N HIS A 177 -14.51 -7.45 -10.12
CA HIS A 177 -15.67 -8.11 -9.52
C HIS A 177 -16.61 -8.75 -10.56
N VAL A 178 -16.14 -8.97 -11.80
CA VAL A 178 -16.94 -9.68 -12.81
C VAL A 178 -16.94 -11.17 -12.48
N MET A 179 -15.75 -11.73 -12.25
CA MET A 179 -15.50 -13.09 -11.76
C MET A 179 -14.46 -13.02 -10.64
N GLU A 180 -14.88 -12.51 -9.47
CA GLU A 180 -14.02 -12.05 -8.38
C GLU A 180 -12.86 -12.99 -8.02
N GLU A 181 -13.16 -14.26 -7.72
CA GLU A 181 -12.14 -15.24 -7.30
C GLU A 181 -11.15 -15.55 -8.43
N GLU A 182 -11.66 -15.77 -9.65
CA GLU A 182 -10.82 -16.07 -10.81
C GLU A 182 -9.91 -14.88 -11.15
N GLU A 183 -10.45 -13.66 -11.12
CA GLU A 183 -9.77 -12.45 -11.55
C GLU A 183 -8.71 -11.98 -10.57
N ALA A 184 -8.92 -12.19 -9.26
CA ALA A 184 -7.87 -12.04 -8.26
C ALA A 184 -6.73 -13.02 -8.52
N ASN A 185 -7.03 -14.31 -8.75
CA ASN A 185 -6.03 -15.31 -9.12
C ASN A 185 -5.31 -14.98 -10.44
N LEU A 186 -5.97 -14.31 -11.38
CA LEU A 186 -5.33 -13.84 -12.60
C LEU A 186 -4.45 -12.60 -12.42
N GLY A 187 -4.44 -11.97 -11.23
CA GLY A 187 -3.51 -10.88 -10.87
C GLY A 187 -4.10 -9.47 -10.88
N LEU A 188 -5.43 -9.32 -11.01
CA LEU A 188 -6.10 -8.01 -11.07
C LEU A 188 -6.33 -7.44 -9.67
N ILE A 189 -5.25 -7.01 -9.03
CA ILE A 189 -5.25 -6.51 -7.66
C ILE A 189 -4.39 -5.24 -7.61
N GLY A 190 -4.87 -4.18 -6.96
CA GLY A 190 -4.07 -3.02 -6.63
C GLY A 190 -4.54 -2.37 -5.33
N THR A 191 -3.88 -1.27 -4.95
CA THR A 191 -4.13 -0.61 -3.67
C THR A 191 -4.46 0.87 -3.82
N ILE A 192 -5.25 1.37 -2.87
CA ILE A 192 -5.57 2.77 -2.71
C ILE A 192 -5.05 3.21 -1.34
N ILE A 193 -4.16 4.19 -1.29
CA ILE A 193 -3.64 4.74 -0.04
C ILE A 193 -4.34 6.07 0.22
N VAL A 194 -5.05 6.14 1.34
CA VAL A 194 -5.77 7.35 1.77
C VAL A 194 -5.04 7.99 2.94
N THR A 195 -4.55 9.20 2.72
CA THR A 195 -3.89 10.03 3.74
C THR A 195 -4.92 10.91 4.46
N ARG A 196 -4.77 11.04 5.77
CA ARG A 196 -5.58 11.93 6.61
C ARG A 196 -5.51 13.37 6.11
N GLN A 197 -6.64 14.08 6.19
CA GLN A 197 -6.69 15.50 5.84
C GLN A 197 -5.63 16.30 6.61
N GLY A 198 -4.87 17.13 5.90
CA GLY A 198 -3.78 17.94 6.47
C GLY A 198 -2.45 17.20 6.68
N MET A 199 -2.38 15.89 6.45
CA MET A 199 -1.16 15.09 6.61
C MET A 199 -0.38 14.86 5.32
N ALA A 200 -0.91 15.27 4.17
CA ALA A 200 -0.21 15.17 2.89
C ALA A 200 1.09 15.99 2.88
N ARG A 201 2.07 15.55 2.08
CA ARG A 201 3.33 16.28 1.83
C ARG A 201 3.09 17.57 1.07
N SER A 202 2.19 17.56 0.10
CA SER A 202 1.74 18.76 -0.62
C SER A 202 0.39 18.52 -1.30
N ALA A 203 -0.20 19.54 -1.93
CA ALA A 203 -1.40 19.35 -2.74
C ALA A 203 -1.18 18.36 -3.92
N ALA A 204 0.02 18.37 -4.50
CA ALA A 204 0.41 17.51 -5.63
C ALA A 204 0.89 16.11 -5.18
N ASP A 205 1.38 15.98 -3.94
CA ASP A 205 1.88 14.72 -3.36
C ASP A 205 1.01 14.32 -2.15
N PRO A 206 0.01 13.45 -2.35
CA PRO A 206 -0.90 13.00 -1.29
C PRO A 206 -0.24 12.09 -0.25
N ALA A 207 1.02 11.65 -0.44
CA ALA A 207 1.69 10.82 0.54
C ALA A 207 1.82 11.55 1.90
N PRO A 208 1.78 10.83 3.03
CA PRO A 208 1.91 11.42 4.35
C PRO A 208 3.31 12.03 4.59
N HIS A 209 3.37 13.15 5.32
CA HIS A 209 4.64 13.84 5.63
C HIS A 209 5.33 13.36 6.92
N ASP A 210 4.64 12.57 7.76
CA ASP A 210 5.16 11.99 9.00
C ASP A 210 5.92 10.67 8.81
N VAL A 211 6.00 10.15 7.58
CA VAL A 211 6.86 9.01 7.24
C VAL A 211 7.74 9.33 6.05
N ASP A 212 8.94 8.76 6.05
CA ASP A 212 9.91 8.93 4.98
C ASP A 212 9.55 8.06 3.77
N GLN A 213 9.01 6.87 4.01
CA GLN A 213 8.79 5.84 3.01
C GLN A 213 7.56 4.98 3.36
N GLU A 214 6.85 4.54 2.32
CA GLU A 214 5.75 3.59 2.42
C GLU A 214 6.07 2.36 1.56
N PHE A 215 5.67 1.19 2.03
CA PHE A 215 5.72 -0.07 1.31
C PHE A 215 4.36 -0.74 1.36
N THR A 216 3.98 -1.43 0.28
CA THR A 216 2.75 -2.24 0.23
C THR A 216 3.09 -3.71 0.01
N THR A 217 2.56 -4.58 0.87
CA THR A 217 2.74 -6.03 0.80
C THR A 217 1.38 -6.73 0.70
N LEU A 218 1.12 -7.37 -0.44
CA LEU A 218 0.07 -8.35 -0.68
C LEU A 218 0.57 -9.75 -0.28
N PHE A 219 -0.14 -10.35 0.67
CA PHE A 219 -0.04 -11.77 1.01
C PHE A 219 -1.22 -12.50 0.37
N MET A 220 -0.93 -13.37 -0.58
CA MET A 220 -1.95 -14.11 -1.32
C MET A 220 -1.38 -15.41 -1.86
N ILE A 221 -2.18 -16.47 -1.76
CA ILE A 221 -1.98 -17.74 -2.44
C ILE A 221 -2.68 -17.69 -3.79
N PHE A 222 -1.91 -17.73 -4.88
CA PHE A 222 -2.46 -17.81 -6.22
C PHE A 222 -2.67 -19.26 -6.61
N ASN A 223 -3.90 -19.61 -6.99
CA ASN A 223 -4.26 -20.93 -7.50
C ASN A 223 -4.21 -20.92 -9.04
N GLU A 224 -3.12 -21.47 -9.59
CA GLU A 224 -2.88 -21.51 -11.04
C GLU A 224 -3.31 -22.81 -11.71
N GLU A 225 -3.41 -23.90 -10.95
CA GLU A 225 -3.60 -25.26 -11.48
C GLU A 225 -4.77 -25.96 -10.78
N ASN A 226 -5.86 -25.22 -10.50
CA ASN A 226 -7.12 -25.75 -9.94
C ASN A 226 -6.96 -26.56 -8.64
N GLY A 227 -6.09 -26.09 -7.74
CA GLY A 227 -5.84 -26.70 -6.44
C GLY A 227 -4.72 -27.75 -6.42
N GLU A 228 -4.09 -28.04 -7.56
CA GLU A 228 -2.87 -28.85 -7.58
C GLU A 228 -1.73 -28.11 -6.86
N GLU A 229 -1.03 -28.80 -5.95
CA GLU A 229 -0.02 -28.21 -5.08
C GLU A 229 1.10 -27.48 -5.86
N SER A 230 1.48 -28.00 -7.02
CA SER A 230 2.45 -27.35 -7.92
C SER A 230 2.00 -25.97 -8.40
N GLY A 231 0.69 -25.74 -8.49
CA GLY A 231 0.05 -24.49 -8.91
C GLY A 231 -0.35 -23.56 -7.77
N MET A 232 -0.24 -23.98 -6.51
CA MET A 232 -0.54 -23.15 -5.34
C MET A 232 0.66 -22.26 -4.99
N LYS A 233 0.67 -21.02 -5.49
CA LYS A 233 1.80 -20.10 -5.31
C LYS A 233 1.58 -19.21 -4.09
N HIS A 234 2.30 -19.51 -3.03
CA HIS A 234 2.25 -18.81 -1.75
C HIS A 234 3.15 -17.57 -1.78
N THR A 235 2.59 -16.40 -2.10
CA THR A 235 3.41 -15.24 -2.50
C THR A 235 3.42 -14.07 -1.53
N ILE A 236 4.49 -13.28 -1.64
CA ILE A 236 4.48 -11.86 -1.30
C ILE A 236 4.58 -11.08 -2.62
N ASN A 237 3.59 -10.23 -2.90
CA ASN A 237 3.43 -9.44 -4.15
C ASN A 237 3.62 -10.27 -5.43
N GLY A 238 3.16 -11.51 -5.45
CA GLY A 238 3.25 -12.40 -6.61
C GLY A 238 4.61 -13.07 -6.81
N ARG A 239 5.52 -13.05 -5.82
CA ARG A 239 6.78 -13.78 -5.87
C ARG A 239 6.93 -14.76 -4.73
N ILE A 240 7.68 -15.83 -4.98
CA ILE A 240 8.00 -16.90 -4.03
C ILE A 240 9.51 -17.00 -3.76
N PHE A 241 9.88 -17.60 -2.63
CA PHE A 241 11.25 -18.01 -2.28
C PHE A 241 12.30 -16.91 -2.43
N GLY A 242 12.01 -15.68 -1.98
CA GLY A 242 12.97 -14.58 -2.01
C GLY A 242 13.13 -13.87 -3.34
N ASN A 243 12.29 -14.17 -4.34
CA ASN A 243 12.38 -13.57 -5.67
C ASN A 243 11.73 -12.18 -5.79
N LEU A 244 11.23 -11.60 -4.69
CA LEU A 244 10.79 -10.21 -4.66
C LEU A 244 11.94 -9.32 -4.20
N GLU A 245 12.24 -8.28 -4.96
CA GLU A 245 13.31 -7.32 -4.66
C GLU A 245 12.75 -5.92 -4.42
N GLY A 246 13.57 -5.02 -3.89
CA GLY A 246 13.27 -3.58 -3.85
C GLY A 246 12.76 -3.03 -2.53
N TYR A 247 12.46 -3.89 -1.53
CA TYR A 247 12.22 -3.41 -0.18
C TYR A 247 13.53 -2.94 0.44
N GLU A 248 13.89 -1.69 0.19
CA GLU A 248 15.10 -1.07 0.72
C GLU A 248 14.81 0.24 1.44
N THR A 249 15.40 0.42 2.61
CA THR A 249 15.35 1.65 3.39
C THR A 249 16.68 1.87 4.12
N SER A 250 16.79 2.91 4.93
CA SER A 250 17.97 3.22 5.73
C SER A 250 17.64 3.28 7.21
N LEU A 251 18.64 3.01 8.06
CA LEU A 251 18.55 3.23 9.50
C LEU A 251 18.03 4.64 9.81
N GLY A 252 17.17 4.73 10.83
CA GLY A 252 16.58 6.00 11.29
C GLY A 252 15.40 6.51 10.46
N LYS A 253 15.10 5.92 9.30
CA LYS A 253 13.92 6.27 8.50
C LYS A 253 12.63 5.77 9.15
N ARG A 254 11.57 6.57 9.07
CA ARG A 254 10.21 6.16 9.43
C ARG A 254 9.57 5.52 8.21
N VAL A 255 9.26 4.23 8.32
CA VAL A 255 8.71 3.41 7.24
C VAL A 255 7.32 2.95 7.64
N ARG A 256 6.34 3.15 6.78
CA ARG A 256 5.01 2.58 6.95
C ARG A 256 4.83 1.39 6.02
N TRP A 257 4.30 0.31 6.56
CA TRP A 257 3.96 -0.90 5.82
C TRP A 257 2.44 -1.00 5.73
N HIS A 258 1.95 -1.04 4.49
CA HIS A 258 0.58 -1.33 4.12
C HIS A 258 0.48 -2.82 3.83
N VAL A 259 -0.07 -3.57 4.76
CA VAL A 259 -0.22 -5.03 4.65
C VAL A 259 -1.63 -5.33 4.20
N VAL A 260 -1.75 -6.05 3.09
CA VAL A 260 -3.03 -6.46 2.53
C VAL A 260 -3.01 -7.95 2.25
N ALA A 261 -4.15 -8.60 2.43
CA ALA A 261 -4.34 -9.99 2.03
C ALA A 261 -5.63 -10.15 1.24
N LEU A 262 -5.64 -11.09 0.32
CA LEU A 262 -6.77 -11.45 -0.52
C LEU A 262 -6.69 -12.94 -0.84
N GLY A 263 -7.81 -13.55 -1.18
CA GLY A 263 -7.91 -14.98 -1.49
C GLY A 263 -9.07 -15.61 -0.73
N ASN A 264 -8.89 -16.82 -0.21
CA ASN A 264 -9.96 -17.61 0.42
C ASN A 264 -9.59 -18.06 1.84
N GLU A 265 -10.31 -19.00 2.44
CA GLU A 265 -10.10 -19.46 3.82
C GLU A 265 -8.68 -19.98 4.13
N THR A 266 -7.88 -20.30 3.12
CA THR A 266 -6.46 -20.68 3.27
C THR A 266 -5.52 -19.47 3.42
N ASP A 267 -5.97 -18.26 3.10
CA ASP A 267 -5.19 -17.02 3.20
C ASP A 267 -5.23 -16.41 4.62
N ASN A 268 -4.85 -17.20 5.63
CA ASN A 268 -4.76 -16.78 7.03
C ASN A 268 -3.33 -16.38 7.42
N HIS A 269 -2.86 -15.22 6.96
CA HIS A 269 -1.44 -14.88 7.03
C HIS A 269 -1.02 -14.25 8.36
N THR A 270 0.19 -14.56 8.79
CA THR A 270 0.85 -13.95 9.96
C THR A 270 2.19 -13.36 9.52
N VAL A 271 2.20 -12.08 9.16
CA VAL A 271 3.33 -11.36 8.55
C VAL A 271 4.37 -11.02 9.60
N HIS A 272 5.62 -11.47 9.41
CA HIS A 272 6.70 -11.31 10.38
C HIS A 272 7.93 -10.62 9.78
N TRP A 273 8.40 -9.55 10.44
CA TRP A 273 9.65 -8.86 10.14
C TRP A 273 10.77 -9.29 11.10
N HIS A 274 11.76 -10.02 10.60
CA HIS A 274 12.87 -10.46 11.44
C HIS A 274 13.68 -9.29 12.01
N GLY A 275 13.99 -9.36 13.30
CA GLY A 275 14.91 -8.44 13.98
C GLY A 275 14.38 -7.00 14.13
N GLN A 276 13.18 -6.70 13.64
CA GLN A 276 12.53 -5.39 13.72
C GLN A 276 11.16 -5.52 14.36
N THR A 277 10.59 -4.39 14.77
CA THR A 277 9.24 -4.35 15.34
C THR A 277 8.47 -3.22 14.66
N VAL A 278 7.18 -3.42 14.50
CA VAL A 278 6.21 -2.42 14.06
C VAL A 278 5.36 -1.92 15.23
N LEU A 279 4.68 -0.80 15.00
CA LEU A 279 3.61 -0.29 15.84
C LEU A 279 2.29 -0.46 15.10
N ASP A 280 1.38 -1.22 15.70
CA ASP A 280 0.09 -1.64 15.16
C ASP A 280 -1.00 -1.19 16.16
N HIS A 281 -1.75 -0.14 15.82
CA HIS A 281 -2.74 0.50 16.71
C HIS A 281 -2.24 0.76 18.14
N GLY A 282 -0.98 1.18 18.28
CA GLY A 282 -0.33 1.44 19.57
C GLY A 282 0.27 0.21 20.27
N ARG A 283 0.00 -1.00 19.77
CA ARG A 283 0.65 -2.24 20.19
C ARG A 283 1.98 -2.41 19.46
N ARG A 284 3.04 -2.75 20.19
CA ARG A 284 4.33 -3.11 19.59
C ARG A 284 4.37 -4.61 19.33
N THR A 285 4.65 -5.00 18.10
CA THR A 285 4.72 -6.39 17.65
C THR A 285 5.75 -6.52 16.53
N ASP A 286 6.19 -7.72 16.22
CA ASP A 286 6.94 -8.06 15.01
C ASP A 286 6.13 -8.99 14.08
N VAL A 287 4.94 -9.39 14.51
CA VAL A 287 3.98 -10.21 13.76
C VAL A 287 2.64 -9.48 13.65
N VAL A 288 2.05 -9.47 12.45
CA VAL A 288 0.72 -8.91 12.18
C VAL A 288 -0.13 -9.93 11.44
N GLU A 289 -1.33 -10.17 11.93
CA GLU A 289 -2.29 -11.11 11.37
C GLU A 289 -3.18 -10.42 10.31
N VAL A 290 -3.33 -11.04 9.14
CA VAL A 290 -4.26 -10.58 8.10
C VAL A 290 -5.01 -11.78 7.50
N LEU A 291 -6.34 -11.65 7.42
CA LEU A 291 -7.25 -12.63 6.82
C LEU A 291 -7.61 -12.23 5.38
N PRO A 292 -8.37 -13.05 4.63
CA PRO A 292 -8.78 -12.68 3.27
C PRO A 292 -9.51 -11.33 3.26
N ALA A 293 -9.15 -10.49 2.28
CA ALA A 293 -9.65 -9.12 2.13
C ALA A 293 -9.43 -8.23 3.36
N SER A 294 -8.43 -8.54 4.20
CA SER A 294 -8.03 -7.69 5.33
C SER A 294 -6.88 -6.77 4.94
N MET A 295 -6.90 -5.57 5.51
CA MET A 295 -5.90 -4.53 5.29
C MET A 295 -5.51 -3.90 6.62
N THR A 296 -4.23 -3.61 6.80
CA THR A 296 -3.73 -2.85 7.94
C THR A 296 -2.50 -2.04 7.57
N SER A 297 -2.27 -0.96 8.29
CA SER A 297 -1.11 -0.08 8.13
C SER A 297 -0.35 -0.02 9.44
N VAL A 298 0.95 -0.32 9.41
CA VAL A 298 1.80 -0.35 10.60
C VAL A 298 3.07 0.47 10.41
N ASP A 299 3.50 1.15 11.46
CA ASP A 299 4.68 2.03 11.43
C ASP A 299 5.92 1.32 11.98
N MET A 300 7.05 1.54 11.31
CA MET A 300 8.35 0.97 11.66
C MET A 300 9.42 2.05 11.65
N THR A 301 10.30 2.02 12.66
CA THR A 301 11.62 2.67 12.58
C THR A 301 12.68 1.58 12.67
N PRO A 302 13.36 1.22 11.57
CA PRO A 302 14.36 0.16 11.58
C PRO A 302 15.48 0.47 12.57
N ARG A 303 15.80 -0.51 13.43
CA ARG A 303 16.74 -0.39 14.55
C ARG A 303 18.10 -1.03 14.28
N SER A 304 18.20 -1.85 13.24
CA SER A 304 19.46 -2.52 12.87
C SER A 304 19.58 -2.64 11.36
N ALA A 305 20.76 -2.28 10.83
CA ALA A 305 21.09 -2.47 9.43
C ALA A 305 21.27 -3.96 9.13
N GLY A 306 20.90 -4.38 7.93
CA GLY A 306 20.97 -5.79 7.54
C GLY A 306 20.07 -6.12 6.37
N ASN A 307 20.16 -7.39 5.94
CA ASN A 307 19.24 -7.98 4.99
C ASN A 307 18.34 -8.97 5.75
N TRP A 308 17.15 -8.52 6.08
CA TRP A 308 16.24 -9.18 7.02
C TRP A 308 15.22 -10.02 6.27
N LEU A 309 14.73 -11.09 6.90
CA LEU A 309 13.63 -11.89 6.35
C LEU A 309 12.29 -11.19 6.64
N LEU A 310 11.40 -11.20 5.64
CA LEU A 310 9.98 -10.89 5.75
C LEU A 310 9.22 -12.12 5.26
N HIS A 311 8.39 -12.73 6.10
CA HIS A 311 7.70 -13.97 5.72
C HIS A 311 6.37 -14.15 6.43
N CYS A 312 5.56 -15.09 5.95
CA CYS A 312 4.40 -15.59 6.68
C CYS A 312 4.83 -16.68 7.68
N HIS A 313 4.25 -16.67 8.87
CA HIS A 313 4.54 -17.62 9.95
C HIS A 313 3.65 -18.88 9.93
N VAL A 314 2.63 -18.92 9.06
CA VAL A 314 1.92 -20.17 8.76
C VAL A 314 2.91 -21.13 8.11
N ASP A 315 3.09 -22.29 8.74
CA ASP A 315 4.18 -23.23 8.41
C ASP A 315 4.15 -23.63 6.93
N ASP A 316 2.97 -24.00 6.44
CA ASP A 316 2.76 -24.39 5.05
C ASP A 316 3.10 -23.25 4.07
N HIS A 317 2.62 -22.03 4.33
CA HIS A 317 2.87 -20.88 3.47
C HIS A 317 4.36 -20.53 3.42
N MET A 318 5.04 -20.58 4.58
CA MET A 318 6.48 -20.35 4.66
C MET A 318 7.27 -21.39 3.86
N MET A 319 6.92 -22.67 4.03
CA MET A 319 7.57 -23.79 3.35
C MET A 319 7.35 -23.77 1.84
N ALA A 320 6.17 -23.32 1.41
CA ALA A 320 5.79 -23.11 0.00
C ALA A 320 6.34 -21.81 -0.61
N GLY A 321 7.12 -21.03 0.15
CA GLY A 321 7.91 -19.93 -0.38
C GLY A 321 7.35 -18.53 -0.13
N MET A 322 6.38 -18.35 0.78
CA MET A 322 5.85 -17.04 1.17
C MET A 322 6.85 -16.28 2.05
N SER A 323 7.96 -15.90 1.44
CA SER A 323 9.08 -15.25 2.08
C SER A 323 9.85 -14.39 1.09
N THR A 324 10.33 -13.26 1.57
CA THR A 324 11.25 -12.38 0.88
C THR A 324 12.25 -11.75 1.82
N ARG A 325 13.18 -10.97 1.28
CA ARG A 325 14.09 -10.13 2.06
C ARG A 325 13.79 -8.66 1.88
N TRP A 326 14.15 -7.91 2.91
CA TRP A 326 14.17 -6.46 2.87
C TRP A 326 15.45 -5.94 3.49
N ARG A 327 15.95 -4.83 2.96
CA ARG A 327 17.27 -4.30 3.25
C ARG A 327 17.17 -3.00 4.04
N VAL A 328 17.86 -2.96 5.17
CA VAL A 328 18.11 -1.74 5.93
C VAL A 328 19.56 -1.37 5.73
N GLN A 329 19.80 -0.29 5.00
CA GLN A 329 21.13 0.26 4.79
C GLN A 329 21.62 0.95 6.08
N PRO A 330 22.91 0.85 6.44
CA PRO A 330 23.48 1.65 7.52
C PRO A 330 23.29 3.15 7.25
N GLU A 331 23.25 3.98 8.30
CA GLU A 331 23.31 5.43 8.10
C GLU A 331 24.59 5.78 7.33
N THR A 332 24.45 6.46 6.19
CA THR A 332 25.59 7.07 5.51
C THR A 332 26.14 8.16 6.42
N LYS A 333 27.33 7.98 6.98
CA LYS A 333 28.05 9.06 7.67
C LYS A 333 28.35 10.18 6.67
N GLY A 334 27.49 11.19 6.59
CA GLY A 334 27.63 12.34 5.70
C GLY A 334 27.08 13.63 6.33
N SER A 335 28.01 14.47 6.80
CA SER A 335 27.87 15.84 7.34
C SER A 335 26.88 16.08 8.48
N ARG A 336 27.26 15.72 9.71
CA ARG A 336 27.01 16.65 10.83
C ARG A 336 27.95 17.83 10.59
N SER A 337 27.41 18.96 10.13
CA SER A 337 28.12 20.23 10.17
C SER A 337 28.57 20.46 11.61
N LYS A 338 29.90 20.56 11.81
CA LYS A 338 30.47 21.11 13.02
C LYS A 338 30.17 22.60 13.12
#